data_AF-A0A820MCD9-F1
#
_entry.id   AF-A0A820MCD9-F1
#
_cell.length_a   1.000
_cell.length_b   1.000
_cell.length_c   1.000
_cell.angle_alpha   90.00
_cell.angle_beta   90.00
_cell.angle_gamma   90.00
#
_symmetry.space_group_name_H-M   'P 1'
#
loop_
_entity.id
_entity.type
_entity.pdbx_description
1 polymer ?
#
loop_
_entity_poly.entity_id
_entity_poly.type
_entity_poly.pdbx_seq_one_letter_code
_entity_poly.pdbx_strand_id
1 'polypeptide(L)'
;PNNKTFCQCHEGWSGQYCTIKHTCLCSSQSLCIGKLANNQSLCVCPLNKMGPQCLIDNQLCQSNQICHHHGSCILLDEYETPENKFLCICSKEFYGDRCELSRTRLIISVDKTFHLSSSIFIHFIEIKTNDFPIRTTTFKNIRLQQDSLIIYWSLPFHIAFIELLNKSYYLITTQKIYKQSAIIHTSLNLFDRCFDIKELFNETFFNYTLLYRIKF
;
A
#
# COMPACT_ATOMS: atom_id res chain seq x y z
N PRO A 1 -4.31 35.77 10.50
CA PRO A 1 -3.64 34.68 9.75
C PRO A 1 -2.75 35.26 8.64
N ASN A 2 -1.45 35.37 8.88
CA ASN A 2 -0.50 35.94 7.89
C ASN A 2 -0.16 34.88 6.83
N ASN A 3 -0.71 35.04 5.62
CA ASN A 3 -0.32 34.28 4.43
C ASN A 3 1.12 34.65 4.04
N LYS A 4 2.10 34.00 4.67
CA LYS A 4 3.50 34.11 4.25
C LYS A 4 3.68 33.31 2.96
N THR A 5 3.88 34.02 1.85
CA THR A 5 4.29 33.44 0.57
C THR A 5 5.79 33.16 0.59
N PHE A 6 6.23 32.03 0.04
CA PHE A 6 7.65 31.69 -0.13
C PHE A 6 7.99 31.51 -1.61
N CYS A 7 9.24 31.82 -1.97
CA CYS A 7 9.75 31.62 -3.32
C CYS A 7 10.51 30.28 -3.40
N GLN A 8 10.21 29.49 -4.42
CA GLN A 8 11.03 28.34 -4.81
C GLN A 8 12.04 28.82 -5.87
N CYS A 9 13.32 28.79 -5.53
CA CYS A 9 14.36 29.31 -6.41
C CYS A 9 14.77 28.31 -7.49
N HIS A 10 15.18 28.83 -8.64
CA HIS A 10 15.85 28.04 -9.67
C HIS A 10 17.26 27.64 -9.24
N GLU A 11 17.79 26.61 -9.90
CA GLU A 11 19.12 26.09 -9.61
C GLU A 11 20.20 27.18 -9.69
N GLY A 12 21.06 27.25 -8.67
CA GLY A 12 22.10 28.28 -8.55
C GLY A 12 21.63 29.62 -7.96
N TRP A 13 20.37 29.74 -7.52
CA TRP A 13 19.83 30.95 -6.88
C TRP A 13 19.26 30.67 -5.49
N SER A 14 19.44 31.59 -4.55
CA SER A 14 18.98 31.45 -3.16
C SER A 14 18.56 32.79 -2.54
N GLY A 15 18.12 32.74 -1.27
CA GLY A 15 17.59 33.88 -0.52
C GLY A 15 16.07 33.96 -0.57
N GLN A 16 15.48 34.79 0.31
CA GLN A 16 14.02 34.93 0.44
C GLN A 16 13.31 35.27 -0.87
N TYR A 17 14.02 35.96 -1.78
CA TYR A 17 13.52 36.42 -3.08
C TYR A 17 14.33 35.85 -4.26
N CYS A 18 15.14 34.81 -4.05
CA CYS A 18 15.95 34.16 -5.09
C CYS A 18 16.95 35.08 -5.83
N THR A 19 17.46 36.12 -5.18
CA THR A 19 18.37 37.10 -5.78
C THR A 19 19.86 36.80 -5.56
N ILE A 20 20.19 35.82 -4.72
CA ILE A 20 21.57 35.50 -4.35
C ILE A 20 22.07 34.36 -5.25
N LYS A 21 23.00 34.68 -6.15
CA LYS A 21 23.66 33.67 -6.98
C LYS A 21 24.66 32.86 -6.13
N HIS A 22 24.65 31.55 -6.29
CA HIS A 22 25.60 30.67 -5.62
C HIS A 22 26.05 29.53 -6.54
N THR A 23 27.25 29.00 -6.29
CA THR A 23 27.83 27.88 -7.03
C THR A 23 27.78 26.62 -6.17
N CYS A 24 27.04 25.61 -6.62
CA CYS A 24 26.98 24.33 -5.93
C CYS A 24 28.09 23.39 -6.39
N LEU A 25 28.60 22.59 -5.46
CA LEU A 25 29.59 21.53 -5.72
C LEU A 25 28.95 20.14 -5.71
N CYS A 26 27.67 20.05 -6.08
CA CYS A 26 26.95 18.79 -6.15
C CYS A 26 27.33 18.03 -7.45
N SER A 27 27.20 16.70 -7.44
CA SER A 27 27.30 15.85 -8.63
C SER A 27 26.34 16.28 -9.74
N SER A 28 26.72 16.03 -11.01
CA SER A 28 25.97 16.47 -12.20
C SER A 28 24.55 15.93 -12.32
N GLN A 29 24.20 14.87 -11.58
CA GLN A 29 22.86 14.25 -11.56
C GLN A 29 22.10 14.50 -10.24
N SER A 30 22.64 15.33 -9.35
CA SER A 30 22.01 15.67 -8.08
C SER A 30 21.37 17.05 -8.14
N LEU A 31 20.30 17.24 -7.37
CA LEU A 31 19.63 18.53 -7.27
C LEU A 31 20.31 19.39 -6.21
N CYS A 32 20.76 20.58 -6.57
CA CYS A 32 21.24 21.54 -5.57
C CYS A 32 20.09 22.39 -5.03
N ILE A 33 19.90 22.37 -3.71
CA ILE A 33 18.91 23.22 -3.04
C ILE A 33 19.51 24.58 -2.66
N GLY A 34 20.80 24.62 -2.32
CA GLY A 34 21.43 25.84 -1.84
C GLY A 34 22.75 25.61 -1.11
N LYS A 35 23.09 26.54 -0.21
CA LYS A 35 24.24 26.42 0.69
C LYS A 35 23.83 26.66 2.14
N LEU A 36 24.46 25.90 3.04
CA LEU A 36 24.41 26.10 4.48
C LEU A 36 25.27 27.32 4.89
N ALA A 37 25.09 27.79 6.12
CA ALA A 37 25.84 28.94 6.66
C ALA A 37 27.36 28.72 6.70
N ASN A 38 27.81 27.46 6.77
CA ASN A 38 29.22 27.05 6.67
C ASN A 38 29.74 26.96 5.22
N ASN A 39 29.00 27.49 4.24
CA ASN A 39 29.31 27.47 2.81
C ASN A 39 29.30 26.06 2.15
N GLN A 40 28.81 25.04 2.86
CA GLN A 40 28.63 23.70 2.32
C GLN A 40 27.38 23.65 1.41
N SER A 41 27.50 23.02 0.25
CA SER A 41 26.35 22.82 -0.67
C SER A 41 25.37 21.82 -0.08
N LEU A 42 24.08 22.12 -0.17
CA LEU A 42 22.99 21.22 0.19
C LEU A 42 22.50 20.51 -1.07
N CYS A 43 22.84 19.23 -1.19
CA CYS A 43 22.57 18.41 -2.36
C CYS A 43 21.54 17.32 -2.05
N VAL A 44 20.59 17.10 -2.95
CA VAL A 44 19.70 15.93 -2.92
C VAL A 44 20.27 14.90 -3.88
N CYS A 45 20.71 13.77 -3.33
CA CYS A 45 21.37 12.74 -4.11
C CYS A 45 20.36 11.89 -4.90
N PRO A 46 20.72 11.47 -6.12
CA PRO A 46 19.99 10.41 -6.79
C PRO A 46 20.13 9.09 -6.00
N LEU A 47 19.20 8.15 -6.24
CA LEU A 47 19.05 6.91 -5.47
C LEU A 47 20.32 6.06 -5.32
N ASN A 48 21.31 6.22 -6.19
CA ASN A 48 22.54 5.42 -6.23
C ASN A 48 23.79 6.18 -5.78
N LYS A 49 23.66 7.41 -5.29
CA LYS A 49 24.79 8.22 -4.81
C LYS A 49 24.59 8.66 -3.38
N MET A 50 25.69 8.79 -2.66
CA MET A 50 25.72 9.19 -1.26
C MET A 50 26.78 10.25 -0.97
N GLY A 51 26.77 10.72 0.27
CA GLY A 51 27.68 11.74 0.77
C GLY A 51 27.21 13.17 0.51
N PRO A 52 27.86 14.16 1.12
CA PRO A 52 27.39 15.55 1.16
C PRO A 52 27.32 16.24 -0.21
N GLN A 53 28.05 15.71 -1.20
CA GLN A 53 28.08 16.22 -2.59
C GLN A 53 27.50 15.21 -3.60
N CYS A 54 27.00 14.06 -3.13
CA CYS A 54 26.49 13.00 -3.99
C CYS A 54 27.52 12.48 -5.00
N LEU A 55 28.80 12.43 -4.61
CA LEU A 55 29.92 11.98 -5.46
C LEU A 55 30.29 10.51 -5.24
N ILE A 56 29.82 9.89 -4.17
CA ILE A 56 30.14 8.51 -3.82
C ILE A 56 29.06 7.62 -4.43
N ASP A 57 29.41 6.76 -5.38
CA ASP A 57 28.48 5.78 -5.92
C ASP A 57 28.30 4.63 -4.93
N ASN A 58 27.05 4.29 -4.62
CA ASN A 58 26.73 3.09 -3.85
C ASN A 58 26.41 1.93 -4.80
N GLN A 59 27.22 0.88 -4.73
CA GLN A 59 27.08 -0.29 -5.60
C GLN A 59 26.02 -1.29 -5.14
N LEU A 60 25.45 -1.12 -3.93
CA LEU A 60 24.46 -2.06 -3.39
C LEU A 60 23.30 -2.24 -4.38
N CYS A 61 22.56 -1.19 -4.74
CA CYS A 61 21.44 -1.31 -5.69
C CYS A 61 21.84 -1.39 -7.18
N GLN A 62 23.12 -1.56 -7.53
CA GLN A 62 23.55 -1.69 -8.94
C GLN A 62 23.33 -3.10 -9.51
N SER A 63 23.18 -4.10 -8.65
CA SER A 63 22.83 -5.44 -9.10
C SER A 63 21.33 -5.55 -9.34
N ASN A 64 20.95 -5.77 -10.61
CA ASN A 64 19.56 -6.02 -11.04
C ASN A 64 18.92 -7.26 -10.39
N GLN A 65 19.66 -8.03 -9.59
CA GLN A 65 19.19 -9.26 -8.95
C GLN A 65 18.75 -9.09 -7.49
N ILE A 66 18.88 -7.90 -6.90
CA ILE A 66 18.55 -7.70 -5.48
C ILE A 66 17.05 -7.68 -5.24
N CYS A 67 16.33 -6.92 -6.06
CA CYS A 67 14.87 -6.90 -6.05
C CYS A 67 14.36 -7.68 -7.26
N HIS A 68 13.64 -8.77 -7.01
CA HIS A 68 13.03 -9.60 -8.03
C HIS A 68 11.84 -8.89 -8.71
N HIS A 69 11.37 -9.46 -9.82
CA HIS A 69 10.16 -9.04 -10.54
C HIS A 69 10.07 -7.53 -10.84
N HIS A 70 11.21 -6.93 -11.22
CA HIS A 70 11.34 -5.49 -11.50
C HIS A 70 10.99 -4.60 -10.29
N GLY A 71 11.23 -5.07 -9.07
CA GLY A 71 11.17 -4.23 -7.87
C GLY A 71 12.21 -3.11 -7.90
N SER A 72 11.86 -1.94 -7.36
CA SER A 72 12.77 -0.80 -7.29
C SER A 72 13.58 -0.86 -6.00
N CYS A 73 14.91 -0.88 -6.11
CA CYS A 73 15.82 -0.88 -4.96
C CYS A 73 16.05 0.55 -4.47
N ILE A 74 15.90 0.77 -3.16
CA ILE A 74 16.19 2.02 -2.48
C ILE A 74 17.18 1.74 -1.36
N LEU A 75 18.14 2.63 -1.18
CA LEU A 75 19.11 2.53 -0.09
C LEU A 75 18.55 3.18 1.17
N LEU A 76 18.81 2.56 2.31
CA LEU A 76 18.51 3.13 3.62
C LEU A 76 19.81 3.72 4.18
N ASP A 77 19.75 4.93 4.73
CA ASP A 77 20.90 5.56 5.36
C ASP A 77 21.33 4.79 6.62
N GLU A 78 22.64 4.80 6.90
CA GLU A 78 23.39 3.96 7.85
C GLU A 78 22.97 4.05 9.35
N TYR A 79 21.87 4.73 9.68
CA TYR A 79 21.39 4.85 11.06
C TYR A 79 20.54 3.67 11.52
N GLU A 80 20.02 2.86 10.61
CA GLU A 80 19.31 1.62 10.93
C GLU A 80 20.25 0.43 10.68
N THR A 81 20.29 -0.47 11.66
CA THR A 81 21.12 -1.67 11.82
C THR A 81 21.87 -2.22 10.59
N PRO A 82 23.08 -2.79 10.77
CA PRO A 82 23.97 -3.24 9.69
C PRO A 82 23.41 -4.32 8.75
N GLU A 83 22.25 -4.90 9.05
CA GLU A 83 21.67 -6.03 8.33
C GLU A 83 20.76 -5.63 7.15
N ASN A 84 20.16 -4.43 7.15
CA ASN A 84 19.21 -4.00 6.11
C ASN A 84 19.57 -2.64 5.50
N LYS A 85 20.61 -2.62 4.65
CA LYS A 85 21.09 -1.41 3.95
C LYS A 85 20.24 -1.00 2.73
N PHE A 86 19.20 -1.75 2.41
CA PHE A 86 18.34 -1.50 1.25
C PHE A 86 16.90 -1.94 1.51
N LEU A 87 15.99 -1.38 0.72
CA LEU A 87 14.56 -1.68 0.69
C LEU A 87 14.13 -1.92 -0.76
N CYS A 88 13.39 -3.00 -1.00
CA CYS A 88 12.77 -3.24 -2.30
C CYS A 88 11.31 -2.76 -2.32
N ILE A 89 11.02 -1.80 -3.19
CA ILE A 89 9.64 -1.42 -3.52
C ILE A 89 9.11 -2.36 -4.58
N CYS A 90 8.18 -3.22 -4.18
CA CYS A 90 7.55 -4.19 -5.06
C CYS A 90 6.43 -3.59 -5.89
N SER A 91 6.29 -4.08 -7.12
CA SER A 91 5.10 -3.79 -7.92
C SER A 91 3.85 -4.42 -7.29
N LYS A 92 2.67 -3.95 -7.70
CA LYS A 92 1.36 -4.32 -7.10
C LYS A 92 1.09 -5.83 -7.01
N GLU A 93 1.76 -6.64 -7.82
CA GLU A 93 1.52 -8.09 -7.93
C GLU A 93 2.46 -8.92 -7.06
N PHE A 94 3.50 -8.31 -6.48
CA PHE A 94 4.54 -8.99 -5.73
C PHE A 94 4.72 -8.39 -4.33
N TYR A 95 5.38 -9.14 -3.46
CA TYR A 95 5.72 -8.77 -2.09
C TYR A 95 6.87 -9.64 -1.57
N GLY A 96 7.25 -9.44 -0.31
CA GLY A 96 8.46 -10.00 0.28
C GLY A 96 9.57 -8.95 0.33
N ASP A 97 10.63 -9.23 1.08
CA ASP A 97 11.71 -8.27 1.32
C ASP A 97 12.47 -7.92 0.02
N ARG A 98 12.42 -8.84 -0.95
CA ARG A 98 13.04 -8.71 -2.27
C ARG A 98 12.04 -8.86 -3.41
N CYS A 99 10.74 -8.73 -3.13
CA CYS A 99 9.69 -8.91 -4.14
C CYS A 99 9.67 -10.31 -4.78
N GLU A 100 10.12 -11.32 -4.05
CA GLU A 100 10.26 -12.71 -4.47
C GLU A 100 8.94 -13.47 -4.48
N LEU A 101 7.93 -13.01 -3.73
CA LEU A 101 6.65 -13.67 -3.56
C LEU A 101 5.57 -12.99 -4.41
N SER A 102 4.73 -13.79 -5.07
CA SER A 102 3.56 -13.30 -5.79
C SER A 102 2.36 -13.16 -4.85
N ARG A 103 1.62 -12.06 -4.97
CA ARG A 103 0.37 -11.86 -4.23
C ARG A 103 -0.72 -12.77 -4.81
N THR A 104 -1.61 -13.22 -3.93
CA THR A 104 -2.84 -13.89 -4.30
C THR A 104 -3.71 -12.94 -5.13
N ARG A 105 -4.16 -13.39 -6.29
CA ARG A 105 -4.92 -12.60 -7.25
C ARG A 105 -6.38 -13.03 -7.23
N LEU A 106 -7.25 -12.18 -6.67
CA LEU A 106 -8.69 -12.39 -6.69
C LEU A 106 -9.28 -11.66 -7.91
N ILE A 107 -9.94 -12.40 -8.78
CA ILE A 107 -10.62 -11.89 -9.98
C ILE A 107 -12.11 -12.09 -9.77
N ILE A 108 -12.80 -10.99 -9.50
CA ILE A 108 -14.23 -10.97 -9.19
C ILE A 108 -14.95 -10.46 -10.43
N SER A 109 -15.66 -11.34 -11.11
CA SER A 109 -16.58 -10.97 -12.19
C SER A 109 -17.85 -10.41 -11.58
N VAL A 110 -18.35 -9.30 -12.13
CA VAL A 110 -19.53 -8.61 -11.62
C VAL A 110 -20.68 -8.90 -12.56
N ASP A 111 -21.79 -9.42 -12.03
CA ASP A 111 -23.00 -9.60 -12.84
C ASP A 111 -23.48 -8.23 -13.37
N LYS A 112 -23.96 -8.19 -14.62
CA LYS A 112 -24.48 -6.96 -15.25
C LYS A 112 -25.65 -6.34 -14.49
N THR A 113 -26.38 -7.15 -13.74
CA THR A 113 -27.50 -6.71 -12.90
C THR A 113 -27.06 -6.11 -11.57
N PHE A 114 -25.77 -6.23 -11.23
CA PHE A 114 -25.22 -5.82 -9.96
C PHE A 114 -24.60 -4.43 -10.02
N HIS A 115 -25.11 -3.50 -9.21
CA HIS A 115 -24.59 -2.14 -9.12
C HIS A 115 -23.59 -1.99 -7.98
N LEU A 116 -22.33 -1.80 -8.33
CA LEU A 116 -21.26 -1.51 -7.37
C LEU A 116 -21.25 -0.02 -6.98
N SER A 117 -21.01 0.24 -5.69
CA SER A 117 -20.68 1.58 -5.19
C SER A 117 -19.39 2.12 -5.81
N SER A 118 -19.18 3.44 -5.78
CA SER A 118 -17.93 4.08 -6.25
C SER A 118 -16.68 3.58 -5.52
N SER A 119 -16.85 3.10 -4.29
CA SER A 119 -15.82 2.50 -3.47
C SER A 119 -16.40 1.29 -2.75
N ILE A 120 -15.58 0.26 -2.57
CA ILE A 120 -15.93 -0.93 -1.82
C ILE A 120 -14.85 -1.23 -0.78
N PHE A 121 -15.25 -1.86 0.32
CA PHE A 121 -14.34 -2.45 1.29
C PHE A 121 -14.28 -3.95 1.07
N ILE A 122 -13.10 -4.53 1.22
CA ILE A 122 -12.89 -5.97 1.15
C ILE A 122 -12.29 -6.40 2.48
N HIS A 123 -12.98 -7.34 3.12
CA HIS A 123 -12.58 -7.91 4.39
C HIS A 123 -12.02 -9.31 4.18
N PHE A 124 -10.88 -9.57 4.79
CA PHE A 124 -10.21 -10.86 4.81
C PHE A 124 -10.18 -11.37 6.25
N ILE A 125 -10.56 -12.62 6.46
CA ILE A 125 -10.52 -13.29 7.76
C ILE A 125 -9.63 -14.51 7.65
N GLU A 126 -8.58 -14.55 8.44
CA GLU A 126 -7.74 -15.71 8.66
C GLU A 126 -8.24 -16.48 9.89
N ILE A 127 -8.64 -17.74 9.70
CA ILE A 127 -8.97 -18.65 10.78
C ILE A 127 -7.69 -19.36 11.20
N LYS A 128 -7.35 -19.28 12.48
CA LYS A 128 -6.21 -19.97 13.08
C LYS A 128 -6.70 -21.07 14.02
N THR A 129 -6.02 -22.20 14.02
CA THR A 129 -6.28 -23.26 15.00
C THR A 129 -5.86 -22.79 16.40
N ASN A 130 -6.78 -22.85 17.36
CA ASN A 130 -6.56 -22.49 18.77
C ASN A 130 -6.19 -21.02 19.01
N ASP A 131 -6.51 -20.12 18.09
CA ASP A 131 -6.25 -18.68 18.24
C ASP A 131 -7.43 -17.87 17.68
N PHE A 132 -7.50 -16.59 18.03
CA PHE A 132 -8.53 -15.69 17.53
C PHE A 132 -8.37 -15.45 16.02
N PRO A 133 -9.48 -15.32 15.27
CA PRO A 133 -9.41 -15.02 13.86
C PRO A 133 -8.82 -13.63 13.63
N ILE A 134 -7.90 -13.52 12.68
CA ILE A 134 -7.31 -12.23 12.30
C ILE A 134 -8.15 -11.62 11.18
N ARG A 135 -8.62 -10.39 11.39
CA ARG A 135 -9.38 -9.63 10.40
C ARG A 135 -8.53 -8.52 9.83
N THR A 136 -8.49 -8.41 8.52
CA THR A 136 -7.87 -7.30 7.81
C THR A 136 -8.85 -6.73 6.79
N THR A 137 -8.78 -5.42 6.56
CA THR A 137 -9.66 -4.73 5.62
C THR A 137 -8.82 -3.90 4.67
N THR A 138 -9.19 -3.94 3.39
CA THR A 138 -8.69 -3.01 2.38
C THR A 138 -9.88 -2.36 1.68
N PHE A 139 -9.62 -1.34 0.88
CA PHE A 139 -10.66 -0.71 0.07
C PHE A 139 -10.19 -0.58 -1.37
N LYS A 140 -11.14 -0.50 -2.28
CA LYS A 140 -10.88 -0.28 -3.69
C LYS A 140 -11.88 0.72 -4.25
N ASN A 141 -11.34 1.72 -4.94
CA ASN A 141 -12.15 2.63 -5.75
C ASN A 141 -12.45 1.98 -7.09
N ILE A 142 -13.71 2.07 -7.51
CA ILE A 142 -14.24 1.45 -8.71
C ILE A 142 -14.37 2.51 -9.78
N ARG A 143 -13.82 2.22 -10.96
CA ARG A 143 -14.04 3.06 -12.14
C ARG A 143 -15.36 2.64 -12.79
N LEU A 144 -16.08 3.59 -13.36
CA LEU A 144 -17.32 3.32 -14.09
C LEU A 144 -17.07 2.28 -15.20
N GLN A 145 -18.02 1.35 -15.40
CA GLN A 145 -18.02 0.31 -16.44
C GLN A 145 -16.95 -0.81 -16.33
N GLN A 146 -16.59 -1.24 -15.13
CA GLN A 146 -15.74 -2.43 -14.96
C GLN A 146 -16.56 -3.70 -14.76
N ASP A 147 -16.48 -4.63 -15.72
CA ASP A 147 -17.10 -5.97 -15.64
C ASP A 147 -16.36 -6.92 -14.68
N SER A 148 -15.14 -6.55 -14.26
CA SER A 148 -14.36 -7.35 -13.32
C SER A 148 -13.47 -6.50 -12.40
N LEU A 149 -13.30 -6.97 -11.19
CA LEU A 149 -12.45 -6.39 -10.17
C LEU A 149 -11.27 -7.33 -9.89
N ILE A 150 -10.05 -6.82 -10.05
CA ILE A 150 -8.82 -7.53 -9.68
C ILE A 150 -8.27 -6.99 -8.37
N ILE A 151 -8.01 -7.86 -7.39
CA ILE A 151 -7.43 -7.52 -6.08
C ILE A 151 -6.18 -8.38 -5.88
N TYR A 152 -5.10 -7.74 -5.44
CA TYR A 152 -3.85 -8.42 -5.07
C TYR A 152 -3.69 -8.41 -3.56
N TRP A 153 -3.53 -9.58 -2.95
CA TRP A 153 -3.49 -9.75 -1.50
C TRP A 153 -2.28 -10.56 -1.06
N SER A 154 -1.60 -10.15 0.03
CA SER A 154 -0.36 -10.79 0.49
C SER A 154 -0.49 -11.63 1.75
N LEU A 155 -1.57 -11.45 2.53
CA LEU A 155 -1.72 -12.13 3.81
C LEU A 155 -2.55 -13.40 3.66
N PRO A 156 -2.34 -14.43 4.50
CA PRO A 156 -3.22 -15.58 4.57
C PRO A 156 -4.67 -15.17 4.87
N PHE A 157 -5.63 -15.88 4.28
CA PHE A 157 -7.04 -15.73 4.60
C PHE A 157 -7.81 -17.00 4.26
N HIS A 158 -8.94 -17.20 4.92
CA HIS A 158 -9.84 -18.32 4.71
C HIS A 158 -11.22 -17.87 4.23
N ILE A 159 -11.65 -16.67 4.63
CA ILE A 159 -12.93 -16.08 4.22
C ILE A 159 -12.64 -14.68 3.68
N ALA A 160 -13.28 -14.32 2.56
CA ALA A 160 -13.28 -12.96 2.06
C ALA A 160 -14.68 -12.51 1.65
N PHE A 161 -15.04 -11.26 1.99
CA PHE A 161 -16.32 -10.65 1.64
C PHE A 161 -16.16 -9.16 1.29
N ILE A 162 -17.07 -8.65 0.46
CA ILE A 162 -17.18 -7.24 0.10
C ILE A 162 -18.20 -6.57 1.00
N GLU A 163 -17.88 -5.37 1.49
CA GLU A 163 -18.82 -4.43 2.09
C GLU A 163 -19.00 -3.23 1.14
N LEU A 164 -20.24 -2.95 0.78
CA LEU A 164 -20.64 -1.77 0.02
C LEU A 164 -20.89 -0.56 0.95
N LEU A 165 -20.95 0.65 0.39
CA LEU A 165 -21.14 1.89 1.18
C LEU A 165 -22.46 1.90 1.98
N ASN A 166 -23.48 1.19 1.50
CA ASN A 166 -24.77 1.03 2.17
C ASN A 166 -24.78 -0.06 3.25
N LYS A 167 -23.62 -0.56 3.68
CA LYS A 167 -23.48 -1.67 4.63
C LYS A 167 -24.08 -3.00 4.17
N SER A 168 -24.22 -3.20 2.85
CA SER A 168 -24.53 -4.52 2.29
C SER A 168 -23.27 -5.35 2.17
N TYR A 169 -23.35 -6.61 2.61
CA TYR A 169 -22.24 -7.55 2.66
C TYR A 169 -22.44 -8.64 1.60
N TYR A 170 -21.37 -9.02 0.90
CA TYR A 170 -21.41 -10.07 -0.12
C TYR A 170 -20.22 -11.01 0.01
N LEU A 171 -20.49 -12.30 0.11
CA LEU A 171 -19.44 -13.31 0.19
C LEU A 171 -18.69 -13.39 -1.14
N ILE A 172 -17.36 -13.35 -1.09
CA ILE A 172 -16.52 -13.53 -2.28
C ILE A 172 -16.09 -14.99 -2.39
N THR A 173 -15.51 -15.51 -1.31
CA THR A 173 -14.94 -16.84 -1.30
C THR A 173 -14.73 -17.36 0.12
N THR A 174 -14.77 -18.68 0.24
CA THR A 174 -14.37 -19.43 1.42
C THR A 174 -13.45 -20.56 0.99
N GLN A 175 -12.31 -20.70 1.66
CA GLN A 175 -11.35 -21.77 1.40
C GLN A 175 -10.92 -22.44 2.70
N LYS A 176 -10.83 -23.77 2.67
CA LYS A 176 -10.41 -24.57 3.83
C LYS A 176 -8.91 -24.47 4.09
N ILE A 177 -8.13 -24.40 3.03
CA ILE A 177 -6.66 -24.35 3.08
C ILE A 177 -6.23 -23.16 2.22
N TYR A 178 -5.55 -22.21 2.84
CA TYR A 178 -4.95 -21.09 2.13
C TYR A 178 -3.81 -21.58 1.22
N LYS A 179 -3.82 -21.13 -0.05
CA LYS A 179 -2.73 -21.35 -0.99
C LYS A 179 -2.09 -20.02 -1.35
N GLN A 180 -0.81 -19.89 -1.06
CA GLN A 180 -0.03 -18.70 -1.42
C GLN A 180 0.05 -18.53 -2.94
N SER A 181 0.04 -17.28 -3.41
CA SER A 181 0.16 -16.95 -4.84
C SER A 181 -0.96 -17.53 -5.72
N ALA A 182 -2.10 -17.90 -5.14
CA ALA A 182 -3.20 -18.48 -5.89
C ALA A 182 -3.92 -17.44 -6.76
N ILE A 183 -4.46 -17.88 -7.90
CA ILE A 183 -5.39 -17.11 -8.71
C ILE A 183 -6.80 -17.63 -8.41
N ILE A 184 -7.63 -16.79 -7.81
CA ILE A 184 -8.99 -17.14 -7.39
C ILE A 184 -9.97 -16.41 -8.29
N HIS A 185 -10.80 -17.17 -9.00
CA HIS A 185 -11.88 -16.63 -9.82
C HIS A 185 -13.19 -16.74 -9.06
N THR A 186 -13.93 -15.64 -8.97
CA THR A 186 -15.26 -15.62 -8.36
C THR A 186 -16.21 -14.77 -9.19
N SER A 187 -17.51 -14.95 -8.96
CA SER A 187 -18.56 -14.10 -9.49
C SER A 187 -19.31 -13.47 -8.33
N LEU A 188 -19.64 -12.20 -8.46
CA LEU A 188 -20.45 -11.46 -7.50
C LEU A 188 -21.88 -11.36 -8.03
N ASN A 189 -22.81 -11.98 -7.30
CA ASN A 189 -24.23 -11.98 -7.60
C ASN A 189 -25.04 -11.50 -6.38
N LEU A 190 -26.30 -11.12 -6.61
CA LEU A 190 -27.26 -10.76 -5.56
C LEU A 190 -27.49 -11.90 -4.56
N PHE A 191 -27.37 -13.16 -5.00
CA PHE A 191 -27.51 -14.34 -4.13
C PHE A 191 -26.35 -14.51 -3.15
N ASP A 192 -25.20 -13.88 -3.39
CA ASP A 192 -24.03 -13.94 -2.49
C ASP A 192 -24.17 -12.99 -1.29
N ARG A 193 -25.31 -12.27 -1.19
CA ARG A 193 -25.58 -11.32 -0.11
C ARG A 193 -25.60 -12.04 1.24
N CYS A 194 -24.75 -11.59 2.15
CA CYS A 194 -24.83 -11.94 3.56
C CYS A 194 -25.79 -10.97 4.25
N PHE A 195 -26.69 -11.52 5.08
CA PHE A 195 -27.56 -10.70 5.92
C PHE A 195 -26.75 -9.96 6.98
N ASP A 196 -27.07 -8.69 7.20
CA ASP A 196 -26.58 -7.97 8.37
C ASP A 196 -27.14 -8.64 9.63
N ILE A 197 -26.36 -8.63 10.70
CA ILE A 197 -26.80 -9.05 12.03
C ILE A 197 -28.08 -8.30 12.47
N LYS A 198 -28.28 -7.06 12.02
CA LYS A 198 -29.53 -6.29 12.25
C LYS A 198 -30.75 -6.86 11.52
N GLU A 199 -30.53 -7.55 10.40
CA GLU A 199 -31.60 -8.21 9.64
C GLU A 199 -31.92 -9.58 10.23
N LEU A 200 -30.93 -10.23 10.84
CA LEU A 200 -31.06 -11.57 11.42
C LEU A 200 -31.66 -11.56 12.83
N PHE A 201 -31.39 -10.50 13.62
CA PHE A 201 -31.77 -10.43 15.02
C PHE A 201 -32.55 -9.16 15.34
N ASN A 202 -33.51 -9.29 16.26
CA ASN A 202 -34.36 -8.19 16.70
C ASN A 202 -33.54 -7.12 17.46
N GLU A 203 -34.00 -5.87 17.49
CA GLU A 203 -33.27 -4.75 18.14
C GLU A 203 -32.93 -5.03 19.61
N THR A 204 -33.80 -5.77 20.31
CA THR A 204 -33.59 -6.20 21.69
C THR A 204 -32.33 -7.06 21.85
N PHE A 205 -32.06 -7.96 20.91
CA PHE A 205 -30.86 -8.79 20.92
C PHE A 205 -29.59 -7.95 20.73
N PHE A 206 -29.70 -6.90 19.92
CA PHE A 206 -28.61 -5.96 19.67
C PHE A 206 -28.30 -5.05 20.87
N ASN A 207 -29.17 -4.98 21.87
CA ASN A 207 -28.94 -4.23 23.10
C ASN A 207 -28.35 -5.10 24.23
N TYR A 208 -28.35 -6.44 24.09
CA TYR A 208 -27.73 -7.30 25.08
C TYR A 208 -26.21 -7.15 25.12
N THR A 209 -25.61 -7.44 26.28
CA THR A 209 -24.15 -7.50 26.40
C THR A 209 -23.57 -8.62 25.54
N LEU A 210 -22.31 -8.47 25.11
CA LEU A 210 -21.63 -9.44 24.24
C LEU A 210 -21.71 -10.87 24.80
N LEU A 211 -21.52 -11.02 26.12
CA LEU A 211 -21.63 -12.30 26.85
C LEU A 211 -23.01 -12.96 26.70
N TYR A 212 -24.08 -12.17 26.69
CA TYR A 212 -25.44 -12.71 26.51
C TYR A 212 -25.69 -13.13 25.06
N ARG A 213 -25.11 -12.44 24.09
CA ARG A 213 -25.28 -12.75 22.65
C ARG A 213 -24.59 -14.05 22.25
N ILE A 214 -23.46 -14.40 22.86
CA ILE A 214 -22.69 -15.63 22.55
C ILE A 214 -23.45 -16.92 22.95
N LYS A 215 -24.46 -16.80 23.81
CA LYS A 215 -25.22 -17.94 24.34
C LYS A 215 -26.32 -18.45 23.40
N PHE A 216 -26.66 -17.69 22.37
CA PHE A 216 -27.72 -18.00 21.38
C PHE A 216 -27.10 -18.20 20.00
#